data_AF-A0A8J7I8U6-F1
#
_entry.id   AF-A0A8J7I8U6-F1
#
_cell.length_a   1.000
_cell.length_b   1.000
_cell.length_c   1.000
_cell.angle_alpha   90.00
_cell.angle_beta   90.00
_cell.angle_gamma   90.00
#
_symmetry.space_group_name_H-M   'P 1'
#
loop_
_entity.id
_entity.type
_entity.pdbx_description
1 polymer ?
#
loop_
_entity_poly.entity_id
_entity_poly.type
_entity_poly.pdbx_seq_one_letter_code
_entity_poly.pdbx_strand_id
1 'polypeptide(L)'
;MTKHDTWVELKPGNPYEPILDLFPDGMIPMRDPFPLERVTGTDGKEVALWIVDLERLSSIQAQAIAQIVASNRGADVTEVAAEAAATGGFAMNNEWIESMKCWSEGFHRGAELADFLETAPPIGTPEAARAFREFYNSQYDRWIDGNEQPRPINSIDDIDPRLRTPGLEQILKMQLAENAIATGGYSVFDVLTGRATVDVLNKIDPDNQYSLVGENEDFDDEDVYE
;
A
#
# COMPACT_ATOMS: atom_id res chain seq x y z
N MET A 1 -11.16 1.86 -2.83
CA MET A 1 -9.86 1.63 -2.18
C MET A 1 -9.90 2.38 -0.87
N THR A 2 -9.47 1.75 0.22
CA THR A 2 -9.19 2.43 1.50
C THR A 2 -8.11 3.48 1.27
N LYS A 3 -8.09 4.57 2.07
CA LYS A 3 -6.98 5.56 2.00
C LYS A 3 -5.62 4.90 2.26
N HIS A 4 -5.62 3.89 3.13
CA HIS A 4 -4.46 3.07 3.46
C HIS A 4 -4.13 2.12 2.33
N ASP A 5 -2.90 2.21 1.85
CA ASP A 5 -2.40 1.46 0.70
C ASP A 5 -1.06 0.76 0.99
N THR A 6 -0.67 0.69 2.26
CA THR A 6 0.53 -0.02 2.68
C THR A 6 0.31 -1.54 2.77
N TRP A 7 1.27 -2.28 2.24
CA TRP A 7 1.39 -3.73 2.26
C TRP A 7 2.78 -4.10 2.77
N VAL A 8 2.89 -5.12 3.60
CA VAL A 8 4.19 -5.54 4.16
C VAL A 8 4.53 -6.97 3.80
N GLU A 9 5.80 -7.18 3.54
CA GLU A 9 6.41 -8.50 3.43
C GLU A 9 7.02 -8.86 4.79
N LEU A 10 6.82 -10.11 5.20
CA LEU A 10 7.30 -10.60 6.48
C LEU A 10 8.59 -11.41 6.32
N LYS A 11 9.45 -11.35 7.33
CA LYS A 11 10.69 -12.14 7.41
C LYS A 11 10.41 -13.63 7.49
N PRO A 12 11.29 -14.50 6.96
CA PRO A 12 11.23 -15.93 7.22
C PRO A 12 11.26 -16.24 8.73
N GLY A 13 10.53 -17.27 9.14
CA GLY A 13 10.36 -17.69 10.54
C GLY A 13 9.30 -16.90 11.32
N ASN A 14 8.48 -16.10 10.64
CA ASN A 14 7.38 -15.37 11.26
C ASN A 14 6.18 -16.30 11.57
N PRO A 15 5.36 -16.03 12.60
CA PRO A 15 4.23 -16.87 12.98
C PRO A 15 3.08 -16.83 11.97
N TYR A 16 3.10 -15.92 10.99
CA TYR A 16 2.08 -15.79 9.94
C TYR A 16 2.41 -16.59 8.68
N GLU A 17 3.59 -17.22 8.58
CA GLU A 17 3.98 -18.09 7.45
C GLU A 17 2.87 -19.07 7.00
N PRO A 18 2.13 -19.74 7.91
CA PRO A 18 1.11 -20.71 7.49
C PRO A 18 -0.10 -20.12 6.77
N ILE A 19 -0.23 -18.79 6.74
CA ILE A 19 -1.41 -18.10 6.18
C ILE A 19 -1.04 -17.12 5.07
N LEU A 20 0.24 -17.01 4.69
CA LEU A 20 0.68 -16.04 3.67
C LEU A 20 0.07 -16.32 2.30
N ASP A 21 -0.25 -17.58 1.99
CA ASP A 21 -0.94 -17.98 0.76
C ASP A 21 -2.37 -17.42 0.64
N LEU A 22 -2.96 -16.98 1.75
CA LEU A 22 -4.24 -16.30 1.77
C LEU A 22 -4.14 -14.84 1.28
N PHE A 23 -2.94 -14.29 1.14
CA PHE A 23 -2.71 -12.89 0.80
C PHE A 23 -2.11 -12.73 -0.61
N PRO A 24 -2.50 -11.66 -1.34
CA PRO A 24 -1.85 -11.32 -2.61
C PRO A 24 -0.35 -11.17 -2.42
N ASP A 25 0.42 -11.88 -3.25
CA ASP A 25 1.89 -11.90 -3.21
C ASP A 25 2.50 -12.24 -1.84
N GLY A 26 1.74 -12.88 -0.94
CA GLY A 26 2.18 -13.14 0.43
C GLY A 26 2.30 -11.89 1.31
N MET A 27 1.75 -10.75 0.90
CA MET A 27 1.87 -9.48 1.61
C MET A 27 0.65 -9.17 2.47
N ILE A 28 0.87 -8.74 3.71
CA ILE A 28 -0.23 -8.41 4.64
C ILE A 28 -0.58 -6.92 4.53
N PRO A 29 -1.86 -6.54 4.37
CA PRO A 29 -2.25 -5.14 4.33
C PRO A 29 -2.11 -4.50 5.71
N MET A 30 -1.42 -3.36 5.76
CA MET A 30 -1.18 -2.61 7.00
C MET A 30 -1.74 -1.21 6.88
N ARG A 31 -2.36 -0.71 7.95
CA ARG A 31 -2.56 0.73 8.10
C ARG A 31 -1.21 1.41 7.98
N ASP A 32 -1.19 2.57 7.34
CA ASP A 32 0.06 3.28 7.15
C ASP A 32 0.78 3.46 8.49
N PRO A 33 2.07 3.10 8.54
CA PRO A 33 2.77 2.93 9.81
C PRO A 33 2.92 4.24 10.54
N PHE A 34 2.85 5.39 9.87
CA PHE A 34 2.94 6.65 10.58
C PHE A 34 1.53 7.13 10.98
N PRO A 35 1.38 7.90 12.07
CA PRO A 35 2.15 7.67 13.28
C PRO A 35 1.98 6.23 13.79
N LEU A 36 3.09 5.57 14.15
CA LEU A 36 3.01 4.20 14.70
C LEU A 36 2.31 4.27 16.04
N GLU A 37 1.34 3.38 16.26
CA GLU A 37 0.72 3.23 17.57
C GLU A 37 1.80 2.76 18.56
N ARG A 38 1.89 3.41 19.72
CA ARG A 38 2.89 3.08 20.74
C ARG A 38 2.19 2.52 21.95
N VAL A 39 2.62 1.35 22.40
CA VAL A 39 2.18 0.74 23.64
C VAL A 39 3.34 0.61 24.60
N THR A 40 3.07 0.80 25.90
CA THR A 40 4.05 0.52 26.93
C THR A 40 4.05 -0.98 27.21
N GLY A 41 5.16 -1.66 26.90
CA GLY A 41 5.39 -3.04 27.23
C GLY A 41 5.48 -3.28 28.74
N THR A 42 5.45 -4.55 29.15
CA THR A 42 5.53 -4.96 30.56
C THR A 42 6.87 -4.62 31.21
N ASP A 43 7.91 -4.39 30.42
CA ASP A 43 9.23 -3.92 30.86
C ASP A 43 9.36 -2.38 30.92
N GLY A 44 8.25 -1.66 30.68
CA GLY A 44 8.19 -0.20 30.67
C GLY A 44 8.74 0.44 29.41
N LYS A 45 9.14 -0.34 28.38
CA LYS A 45 9.61 0.19 27.11
C LYS A 45 8.43 0.46 26.18
N GLU A 46 8.50 1.55 25.43
CA GLU A 46 7.56 1.79 24.34
C GLU A 46 7.88 0.88 23.16
N VAL A 47 6.89 0.12 22.72
CA VAL A 47 6.93 -0.70 21.51
C VAL A 47 6.03 -0.04 20.47
N ALA A 48 6.57 0.16 19.27
CA ALA A 48 5.81 0.65 18.14
C ALA A 48 5.11 -0.53 17.44
N LEU A 49 3.80 -0.45 17.30
CA LEU A 49 2.96 -1.48 16.72
C LEU A 49 2.61 -1.13 15.28
N TRP A 50 2.64 -2.16 14.44
CA TRP A 50 2.06 -2.15 13.10
C TRP A 50 0.65 -2.68 13.19
N ILE A 51 -0.30 -2.01 12.56
CA ILE A 51 -1.71 -2.39 12.64
C ILE A 51 -2.13 -2.99 11.30
N VAL A 52 -2.42 -4.29 11.29
CA VAL A 52 -3.01 -4.97 10.13
C VAL A 52 -4.38 -4.36 9.88
N ASP A 53 -4.61 -3.90 8.65
CA ASP A 53 -5.81 -3.14 8.32
C ASP A 53 -7.03 -4.05 8.17
N LEU A 54 -7.89 -4.06 9.18
CA LEU A 54 -9.06 -4.93 9.24
C LEU A 54 -10.02 -4.69 8.06
N GLU A 55 -10.11 -3.46 7.55
CA GLU A 55 -11.03 -3.10 6.45
C GLU A 55 -10.63 -3.74 5.12
N ARG A 56 -9.36 -4.12 4.97
CA ARG A 56 -8.82 -4.78 3.78
C ARG A 56 -8.75 -6.30 3.90
N LEU A 57 -9.15 -6.87 5.03
CA LEU A 57 -9.18 -8.31 5.23
C LEU A 57 -10.52 -8.90 4.81
N SER A 58 -10.46 -10.01 4.07
CA SER A 58 -11.58 -10.94 3.97
C SER A 58 -11.84 -11.63 5.31
N SER A 59 -13.04 -12.18 5.50
CA SER A 59 -13.38 -12.92 6.73
C SER A 59 -12.45 -14.10 7.00
N ILE A 60 -11.95 -14.77 5.95
CA ILE A 60 -11.03 -15.90 6.07
C ILE A 60 -9.66 -15.42 6.58
N GLN A 61 -9.12 -14.35 5.98
CA GLN A 61 -7.85 -13.76 6.41
C GLN A 61 -7.92 -13.25 7.86
N ALA A 62 -8.99 -12.54 8.21
CA ALA A 62 -9.18 -12.03 9.58
C ALA A 62 -9.26 -13.16 10.62
N GLN A 63 -9.98 -14.25 10.31
CA GLN A 63 -10.09 -15.40 11.20
C GLN A 63 -8.76 -16.14 11.35
N ALA A 64 -8.01 -16.31 10.27
CA ALA A 64 -6.69 -16.92 10.26
C ALA A 64 -5.69 -16.14 11.14
N ILE A 65 -5.64 -14.81 11.00
CA ILE A 65 -4.81 -13.95 11.86
C ILE A 65 -5.24 -14.07 13.33
N ALA A 66 -6.54 -14.01 13.62
CA ALA A 66 -7.06 -14.13 14.98
C ALA A 66 -6.67 -15.48 15.63
N GLN A 67 -6.70 -16.59 14.89
CA GLN A 67 -6.27 -17.91 15.37
C GLN A 67 -4.77 -17.94 15.72
N ILE A 68 -3.92 -17.37 14.88
CA ILE A 68 -2.47 -17.30 15.13
C ILE A 68 -2.18 -16.45 16.37
N VAL A 69 -2.81 -15.29 16.49
CA VAL A 69 -2.61 -14.39 17.64
C VAL A 69 -3.13 -15.03 18.92
N ALA A 70 -4.33 -15.65 18.89
CA ALA A 70 -4.91 -16.37 20.02
C ALA A 70 -4.02 -17.53 20.47
N SER A 71 -3.50 -18.33 19.53
CA SER A 71 -2.59 -19.44 19.83
C SER A 71 -1.29 -18.96 20.47
N ASN A 72 -0.72 -17.84 20.01
CA ASN A 72 0.51 -17.29 20.56
C ASN A 72 0.31 -16.63 21.93
N ARG A 73 -0.85 -16.02 22.17
CA ARG A 73 -1.16 -15.32 23.43
C ARG A 73 -1.84 -16.21 24.48
N GLY A 74 -2.25 -17.42 24.11
CA GLY A 74 -3.08 -18.27 24.97
C GLY A 74 -4.45 -17.65 25.28
N ALA A 75 -5.01 -16.90 24.32
CA ALA A 75 -6.28 -16.18 24.45
C ALA A 75 -7.40 -16.86 23.63
N ASP A 76 -8.65 -16.44 23.83
CA ASP A 76 -9.76 -16.88 23.00
C ASP A 76 -9.76 -16.16 21.63
N VAL A 77 -10.05 -16.88 20.55
CA VAL A 77 -10.08 -16.31 19.20
C VAL A 77 -11.12 -15.19 19.08
N THR A 78 -12.26 -15.31 19.77
CA THR A 78 -13.34 -14.32 19.78
C THR A 78 -12.92 -13.05 20.51
N GLU A 79 -12.13 -13.19 21.59
CA GLU A 79 -11.58 -12.06 22.34
C GLU A 79 -10.60 -11.27 21.47
N VAL A 80 -9.68 -11.96 20.79
CA VAL A 80 -8.72 -11.34 19.87
C VAL A 80 -9.43 -10.64 18.70
N ALA A 81 -10.47 -11.26 18.13
CA ALA A 81 -11.25 -10.66 17.06
C ALA A 81 -12.03 -9.41 17.54
N ALA A 82 -12.55 -9.43 18.77
CA ALA A 82 -13.22 -8.27 19.36
C ALA A 82 -12.26 -7.11 19.65
N GLU A 83 -11.04 -7.40 20.14
CA GLU A 83 -9.98 -6.40 20.32
C GLU A 83 -9.63 -5.75 18.98
N ALA A 84 -9.38 -6.55 17.95
CA ALA A 84 -9.06 -6.07 16.61
C ALA A 84 -10.18 -5.22 16.00
N ALA A 85 -11.45 -5.56 16.26
CA ALA A 85 -12.57 -4.74 15.81
C ALA A 85 -12.63 -3.38 16.53
N ALA A 86 -12.21 -3.31 17.80
CA ALA A 86 -12.21 -2.07 18.58
C ALA A 86 -11.05 -1.12 18.21
N THR A 87 -9.87 -1.66 17.90
CA THR A 87 -8.69 -0.90 17.45
C THR A 87 -8.68 -0.68 15.93
N GLY A 88 -9.53 -1.40 15.21
CA GLY A 88 -9.61 -1.39 13.75
C GLY A 88 -8.51 -2.18 13.05
N GLY A 89 -7.82 -3.08 13.77
CA GLY A 89 -6.80 -3.93 13.20
C GLY A 89 -6.09 -4.85 14.19
N PHE A 90 -5.34 -5.81 13.67
CA PHE A 90 -4.52 -6.69 14.49
C PHE A 90 -3.13 -6.07 14.70
N ALA A 91 -2.70 -5.97 15.95
CA ALA A 91 -1.35 -5.49 16.26
C ALA A 91 -0.29 -6.53 15.91
N MET A 92 0.73 -6.08 15.17
CA MET A 92 1.91 -6.82 14.78
C MET A 92 3.16 -6.08 15.24
N ASN A 93 4.18 -6.83 15.63
CA ASN A 93 5.43 -6.26 16.08
C ASN A 93 6.37 -6.04 14.86
N ASN A 94 7.16 -4.97 14.91
CA ASN A 94 7.97 -4.49 13.79
C ASN A 94 9.15 -5.40 13.43
N GLU A 95 9.71 -6.20 14.34
CA GLU A 95 10.86 -7.07 13.98
C GLU A 95 10.50 -8.16 12.96
N TRP A 96 9.21 -8.45 12.77
CA TRP A 96 8.67 -9.38 11.78
C TRP A 96 8.64 -8.81 10.36
N ILE A 97 8.66 -7.48 10.24
CA ILE A 97 8.55 -6.78 8.95
C ILE A 97 9.92 -6.82 8.25
N GLU A 98 9.93 -7.31 7.01
CA GLU A 98 11.12 -7.29 6.14
C GLU A 98 11.11 -6.04 5.26
N SER A 99 10.02 -5.85 4.51
CA SER A 99 9.89 -4.75 3.57
C SER A 99 8.45 -4.22 3.56
N MET A 100 8.26 -2.98 3.08
CA MET A 100 6.93 -2.41 2.87
C MET A 100 6.82 -1.89 1.44
N LYS A 101 5.64 -2.05 0.87
CA LYS A 101 5.17 -1.32 -0.31
C LYS A 101 4.10 -0.35 0.15
N CYS A 102 4.26 0.92 -0.16
CA CYS A 102 3.27 1.96 0.09
C CYS A 102 2.99 2.70 -1.21
N TRP A 103 1.86 3.39 -1.28
CA TRP A 103 1.50 4.15 -2.47
C TRP A 103 1.17 5.60 -2.11
N SER A 104 0.04 6.10 -2.57
CA SER A 104 -0.29 7.51 -2.55
C SER A 104 -0.26 8.06 -1.12
N GLU A 105 -0.81 7.34 -0.15
CA GLU A 105 -0.75 7.78 1.26
C GLU A 105 0.69 7.76 1.78
N GLY A 106 1.39 6.63 1.68
CA GLY A 106 2.75 6.50 2.20
C GLY A 106 3.75 7.51 1.61
N PHE A 107 3.69 7.79 0.31
CA PHE A 107 4.56 8.78 -0.33
C PHE A 107 4.27 10.22 0.11
N HIS A 108 2.99 10.61 0.25
CA HIS A 108 2.64 11.94 0.75
C HIS A 108 3.13 12.15 2.18
N ARG A 109 2.91 11.16 3.04
CA ARG A 109 3.25 11.24 4.46
C ARG A 109 4.76 11.14 4.67
N GLY A 110 5.44 10.36 3.84
CA GLY A 110 6.90 10.32 3.77
C GLY A 110 7.50 11.68 3.39
N ALA A 111 6.89 12.40 2.45
CA ALA A 111 7.34 13.73 2.05
C ALA A 111 7.11 14.76 3.18
N GLU A 112 5.94 14.73 3.82
CA GLU A 112 5.64 15.58 4.98
C GLU A 112 6.60 15.31 6.16
N LEU A 113 6.95 14.03 6.40
CA LEU A 113 7.94 13.65 7.39
C LEU A 113 9.34 14.16 7.03
N ALA A 114 9.75 14.06 5.76
CA ALA A 114 11.02 14.59 5.30
C ALA A 114 11.11 16.11 5.50
N ASP A 115 10.06 16.84 5.14
CA ASP A 115 9.96 18.30 5.36
C ASP A 115 10.01 18.67 6.85
N PHE A 116 9.33 17.89 7.69
CA PHE A 116 9.40 18.06 9.13
C PHE A 116 10.83 17.85 9.64
N LEU A 117 11.51 16.78 9.24
CA LEU A 117 12.86 16.48 9.71
C LEU A 117 13.90 17.52 9.27
N GLU A 118 13.71 18.16 8.11
CA GLU A 118 14.59 19.24 7.64
C GLU A 118 14.39 20.56 8.40
N THR A 119 13.17 20.81 8.89
CA THR A 119 12.79 22.07 9.54
C THR A 119 12.66 21.95 11.06
N ALA A 120 12.74 20.74 11.60
CA ALA A 120 12.54 20.46 13.01
C ALA A 120 13.57 21.19 13.89
N PRO A 121 13.16 21.72 15.05
CA PRO A 121 14.09 22.25 16.04
C PRO A 121 15.09 21.18 16.51
N PRO A 122 16.27 21.58 17.03
CA PRO A 122 17.28 20.64 17.51
C PRO A 122 16.72 19.64 18.54
N ILE A 123 17.03 18.36 18.33
CA ILE A 123 16.58 17.26 19.19
C ILE A 123 17.00 17.53 20.64
N GLY A 124 16.10 17.24 21.58
CA GLY A 124 16.33 17.43 23.02
C GLY A 124 15.94 18.82 23.55
N THR A 125 15.49 19.72 22.68
CA THR A 125 14.90 21.01 23.09
C THR A 125 13.41 20.87 23.41
N PRO A 126 12.85 21.70 24.33
CA PRO A 126 11.40 21.78 24.54
C PRO A 126 10.63 22.10 23.25
N GLU A 127 11.21 22.93 22.38
CA GLU A 127 10.63 23.31 21.09
C GLU A 127 10.51 22.11 20.15
N ALA A 128 11.52 21.23 20.09
CA ALA A 128 11.47 20.00 19.31
C ALA A 128 10.37 19.06 19.78
N ALA A 129 10.21 18.90 21.10
CA ALA A 129 9.16 18.05 21.66
C ALA A 129 7.75 18.57 21.31
N ARG A 130 7.56 19.90 21.35
CA ARG A 130 6.30 20.53 20.94
C ARG A 130 6.06 20.38 19.43
N ALA A 131 7.04 20.69 18.60
CA ALA A 131 6.92 20.60 17.14
C ALA A 131 6.62 19.17 16.69
N PHE A 132 7.27 18.18 17.30
CA PHE A 132 6.98 16.76 17.04
C PHE A 132 5.55 16.38 17.43
N ARG A 133 5.05 16.85 18.58
CA ARG A 133 3.67 16.59 19.01
C ARG A 133 2.65 17.23 18.07
N GLU A 134 2.89 18.46 17.64
CA GLU A 134 2.03 19.16 16.69
C GLU A 134 1.99 18.44 15.34
N PHE A 135 3.15 18.02 14.83
CA PHE A 135 3.25 17.22 13.63
C PHE A 135 2.53 15.87 13.77
N TYR A 136 2.80 15.12 14.84
CA TYR A 136 2.15 13.84 15.14
C TYR A 136 0.63 13.96 15.18
N ASN A 137 0.10 14.93 15.94
CA ASN A 137 -1.34 15.12 16.06
C ASN A 137 -1.96 15.52 14.72
N SER A 138 -1.31 16.40 13.96
CA SER A 138 -1.77 16.77 12.61
C SER A 138 -1.83 15.58 11.66
N GLN A 139 -0.95 14.60 11.81
CA GLN A 139 -0.96 13.38 11.00
C GLN A 139 -2.11 12.47 11.40
N TYR A 140 -2.31 12.28 12.71
CA TYR A 140 -3.39 11.49 13.25
C TYR A 140 -4.76 12.06 12.88
N ASP A 141 -4.99 13.35 13.13
CA ASP A 141 -6.27 14.02 12.93
C ASP A 141 -6.70 14.06 11.45
N ARG A 142 -5.75 14.13 10.51
CA ARG A 142 -6.04 14.22 9.07
C ARG A 142 -6.11 12.85 8.41
N TRP A 143 -5.09 12.02 8.64
CA TRP A 143 -4.87 10.76 7.92
C TRP A 143 -5.47 9.55 8.63
N ILE A 144 -5.60 9.56 9.96
CA ILE A 144 -6.17 8.43 10.71
C ILE A 144 -7.65 8.68 11.02
N ASP A 145 -7.95 9.69 11.82
CA ASP A 145 -9.32 10.03 12.22
C ASP A 145 -10.07 10.83 11.16
N GLY A 146 -9.32 11.62 10.39
CA GLY A 146 -9.85 12.47 9.34
C GLY A 146 -10.19 11.71 8.07
N ASN A 147 -10.73 12.47 7.10
CA ASN A 147 -11.13 11.98 5.79
C ASN A 147 -10.22 12.49 4.66
N GLU A 148 -9.01 12.97 4.97
CA GLU A 148 -8.06 13.41 3.96
C GLU A 148 -7.74 12.25 3.01
N GLN A 149 -7.77 12.54 1.71
CA GLN A 149 -7.48 11.56 0.66
C GLN A 149 -6.14 11.90 0.04
N PRO A 150 -5.24 10.91 -0.13
CA PRO A 150 -3.96 11.16 -0.75
C PRO A 150 -4.16 11.52 -2.22
N ARG A 151 -3.31 12.41 -2.75
CA ARG A 151 -3.37 12.73 -4.17
C ARG A 151 -2.89 11.52 -4.98
N PRO A 152 -3.51 11.21 -6.13
CA PRO A 152 -3.07 10.10 -6.97
C PRO A 152 -1.64 10.31 -7.47
N ILE A 153 -0.88 9.22 -7.54
CA ILE A 153 0.44 9.17 -8.18
C ILE A 153 0.27 8.58 -9.58
N ASN A 154 0.47 9.41 -10.60
CA ASN A 154 0.33 9.01 -12.00
C ASN A 154 1.68 8.80 -12.68
N SER A 155 2.75 9.41 -12.14
CA SER A 155 4.10 9.22 -12.64
C SER A 155 5.13 9.29 -11.52
N ILE A 156 6.38 8.97 -11.86
CA ILE A 156 7.52 9.14 -10.95
C ILE A 156 7.72 10.61 -10.53
N ASP A 157 7.24 11.57 -11.34
CA ASP A 157 7.40 12.99 -11.07
C ASP A 157 6.48 13.51 -9.97
N ASP A 158 5.38 12.81 -9.70
CA ASP A 158 4.49 13.09 -8.58
C ASP A 158 5.12 12.71 -7.22
N ILE A 159 6.21 11.95 -7.21
CA ILE A 159 6.90 11.48 -6.01
C ILE A 159 8.04 12.42 -5.63
N ASP A 160 8.12 12.76 -4.35
CA ASP A 160 9.23 13.54 -3.80
C ASP A 160 10.60 12.89 -4.15
N PRO A 161 11.55 13.64 -4.73
CA PRO A 161 12.85 13.10 -5.12
C PRO A 161 13.60 12.37 -4.01
N ARG A 162 13.41 12.75 -2.73
CA ARG A 162 14.05 12.13 -1.55
C ARG A 162 13.55 10.71 -1.30
N LEU A 163 12.37 10.36 -1.81
CA LEU A 163 11.74 9.05 -1.64
C LEU A 163 11.93 8.12 -2.84
N ARG A 164 12.52 8.62 -3.94
CA ARG A 164 12.71 7.83 -5.16
C ARG A 164 13.82 6.80 -4.97
N THR A 165 13.55 5.54 -5.29
CA THR A 165 14.54 4.46 -5.27
C THR A 165 14.85 3.96 -6.68
N PRO A 166 16.02 3.34 -6.91
CA PRO A 166 16.29 2.66 -8.17
C PRO A 166 15.21 1.61 -8.45
N GLY A 167 14.55 1.70 -9.61
CA GLY A 167 13.48 0.77 -10.02
C GLY A 167 12.06 1.19 -9.64
N LEU A 168 11.87 2.26 -8.84
CA LEU A 168 10.53 2.74 -8.49
C LEU A 168 9.70 3.14 -9.72
N GLU A 169 10.32 3.77 -10.71
CA GLU A 169 9.64 4.13 -11.96
C GLU A 169 9.08 2.89 -12.69
N GLN A 170 9.86 1.81 -12.73
CA GLN A 170 9.41 0.56 -13.36
C GLN A 170 8.26 -0.08 -12.57
N ILE A 171 8.33 -0.07 -11.24
CA ILE A 171 7.28 -0.56 -10.36
C ILE A 171 5.98 0.25 -10.55
N LEU A 172 6.06 1.58 -10.65
CA LEU A 172 4.90 2.44 -10.92
C LEU A 172 4.27 2.12 -12.28
N LYS A 173 5.08 1.95 -13.33
CA LYS A 173 4.58 1.58 -14.66
C LYS A 173 3.86 0.23 -14.64
N MET A 174 4.42 -0.76 -13.94
CA MET A 174 3.76 -2.06 -13.75
C MET A 174 2.43 -1.93 -12.99
N GLN A 175 2.41 -1.18 -11.89
CA GLN A 175 1.18 -0.98 -11.11
C GLN A 175 0.09 -0.26 -11.91
N LEU A 176 0.45 0.76 -12.70
CA LEU A 176 -0.49 1.46 -13.59
C LEU A 176 -1.04 0.51 -14.66
N ALA A 177 -0.19 -0.36 -15.22
CA ALA A 177 -0.61 -1.38 -16.16
C ALA A 177 -1.58 -2.38 -15.52
N GLU A 178 -1.24 -2.93 -14.36
CA GLU A 178 -2.09 -3.87 -13.61
C GLU A 178 -3.46 -3.26 -13.26
N ASN A 179 -3.47 -2.02 -12.78
CA ASN A 179 -4.70 -1.28 -12.49
C ASN A 179 -5.54 -1.04 -13.76
N ALA A 180 -4.90 -0.69 -14.88
CA ALA A 180 -5.58 -0.49 -16.16
C ALA A 180 -6.19 -1.80 -16.69
N ILE A 181 -5.54 -2.95 -16.47
CA ILE A 181 -6.07 -4.27 -16.80
C ILE A 181 -7.27 -4.61 -15.92
N ALA A 182 -7.12 -4.48 -14.60
CA ALA A 182 -8.16 -4.84 -13.63
C ALA A 182 -9.44 -4.01 -13.79
N THR A 183 -9.32 -2.74 -14.16
CA THR A 183 -10.45 -1.81 -14.31
C THR A 183 -10.97 -1.70 -15.75
N GLY A 184 -10.22 -2.20 -16.73
CA GLY A 184 -10.55 -2.07 -18.14
C GLY A 184 -11.75 -2.93 -18.61
N GLY A 185 -12.23 -3.85 -17.78
CA GLY A 185 -13.38 -4.70 -18.13
C GLY A 185 -13.11 -5.63 -19.32
N TYR A 186 -11.84 -5.96 -19.55
CA TYR A 186 -11.42 -6.77 -20.70
C TYR A 186 -11.97 -8.19 -20.62
N SER A 187 -12.52 -8.66 -21.73
CA SER A 187 -12.85 -10.08 -21.91
C SER A 187 -11.60 -10.92 -22.16
N VAL A 188 -11.72 -12.24 -22.04
CA VAL A 188 -10.65 -13.17 -22.44
C VAL A 188 -10.20 -12.94 -23.88
N PHE A 189 -11.13 -12.57 -24.77
CA PHE A 189 -10.80 -12.26 -26.17
C PHE A 189 -10.00 -10.97 -26.31
N ASP A 190 -10.29 -9.93 -25.53
CA ASP A 190 -9.53 -8.67 -25.56
C ASP A 190 -8.07 -8.88 -25.11
N VAL A 191 -7.85 -9.81 -24.18
CA VAL A 191 -6.51 -10.21 -23.76
C VAL A 191 -5.80 -11.02 -24.86
N LEU A 192 -6.47 -12.02 -25.43
CA LEU A 192 -5.90 -12.89 -26.46
C LEU A 192 -5.58 -12.15 -27.78
N THR A 193 -6.40 -11.16 -28.13
CA THR A 193 -6.21 -10.33 -29.34
C THR A 193 -5.19 -9.22 -29.15
N GLY A 194 -4.68 -9.03 -27.93
CA GLY A 194 -3.71 -7.98 -27.60
C GLY A 194 -4.33 -6.58 -27.42
N ARG A 195 -5.65 -6.44 -27.56
CA ARG A 195 -6.36 -5.16 -27.37
C ARG A 195 -6.14 -4.60 -25.97
N ALA A 196 -6.23 -5.44 -24.95
CA ALA A 196 -5.96 -5.04 -23.57
C ALA A 196 -4.53 -4.51 -23.41
N THR A 197 -3.56 -5.14 -24.09
CA THR A 197 -2.16 -4.71 -24.07
C THR A 197 -1.97 -3.35 -24.74
N VAL A 198 -2.54 -3.14 -25.92
CA VAL A 198 -2.47 -1.85 -26.64
C VAL A 198 -3.12 -0.72 -25.83
N ASP A 199 -4.32 -0.95 -25.28
CA ASP A 199 -5.01 0.03 -24.45
C ASP A 199 -4.22 0.39 -23.18
N VAL A 200 -3.54 -0.60 -22.57
CA VAL A 200 -2.67 -0.37 -21.43
C VAL A 200 -1.44 0.44 -21.83
N LEU A 201 -0.76 0.06 -22.92
CA LEU A 201 0.43 0.76 -23.43
C LEU A 201 0.12 2.23 -23.72
N ASN A 202 -0.98 2.51 -24.42
CA ASN A 202 -1.42 3.88 -24.71
C ASN A 202 -1.79 4.70 -23.45
N LYS A 203 -2.15 4.03 -22.34
CA LYS A 203 -2.41 4.72 -21.05
C LYS A 203 -1.13 5.02 -20.27
N ILE A 204 -0.16 4.11 -20.28
CA ILE A 204 1.09 4.26 -19.51
C ILE A 204 2.19 5.01 -20.27
N ASP A 205 2.07 5.08 -21.59
CA ASP A 205 3.00 5.75 -22.49
C ASP A 205 2.22 6.47 -23.61
N PRO A 206 1.48 7.55 -23.28
CA PRO A 206 0.61 8.24 -24.23
C PRO A 206 1.38 8.98 -25.34
N ASP A 207 2.69 9.18 -25.15
CA ASP A 207 3.55 9.82 -26.15
C ASP A 207 3.85 8.87 -27.32
N ASN A 208 3.66 7.56 -27.13
CA ASN A 208 3.76 6.54 -28.16
C ASN A 208 2.37 6.00 -28.50
N GLN A 209 1.96 6.13 -29.77
CA GLN A 209 0.70 5.53 -30.24
C GLN A 209 0.93 4.07 -30.63
N TYR A 210 0.43 3.17 -29.81
CA TYR A 210 0.36 1.74 -30.07
C TYR A 210 -0.98 1.41 -30.73
N SER A 211 -0.94 0.56 -31.76
CA SER A 211 -2.13 0.00 -32.39
C SER A 211 -1.93 -1.50 -32.60
N LEU A 212 -3.02 -2.26 -32.70
CA LEU A 212 -2.93 -3.62 -33.19
C LEU A 212 -2.51 -3.62 -34.65
N VAL A 213 -1.62 -4.54 -35.02
CA VAL A 213 -1.21 -4.72 -36.42
C VAL A 213 -2.45 -5.15 -37.21
N GLY A 214 -2.85 -4.35 -38.19
CA GLY A 214 -4.03 -4.58 -39.04
C GLY A 214 -5.30 -3.79 -38.68
N GLU A 215 -5.32 -2.96 -37.63
CA GLU A 215 -6.44 -2.02 -37.38
C GLU A 215 -6.25 -0.64 -38.04
N ASN A 216 -5.02 -0.28 -38.41
CA ASN A 216 -4.67 0.96 -39.11
C ASN A 216 -4.33 0.77 -40.59
N GLU A 217 -4.48 -0.45 -41.11
CA GLU A 217 -4.61 -0.62 -42.55
C GLU A 217 -6.07 -0.37 -42.85
N ASP A 218 -6.39 0.87 -43.24
CA ASP A 218 -7.44 1.07 -44.22
C ASP A 218 -7.17 0.01 -45.30
N PHE A 219 -7.96 -1.06 -45.30
CA PHE A 219 -8.16 -1.86 -46.49
C PHE A 219 -8.79 -0.86 -47.47
N ASP A 220 -7.95 -0.10 -48.16
CA ASP A 220 -8.34 0.56 -49.40
C ASP A 220 -8.91 -0.58 -50.25
N ASP A 221 -10.24 -0.60 -50.35
CA ASP A 221 -11.08 -1.58 -51.06
C ASP A 221 -10.81 -1.59 -52.59
N GLU A 222 -9.61 -1.22 -53.05
CA GLU A 222 -9.24 -1.15 -54.47
C GLU A 222 -8.25 -2.21 -54.96
N ASP A 223 -7.59 -2.99 -54.10
CA ASP A 223 -6.58 -3.97 -54.55
C ASP A 223 -6.96 -5.46 -54.36
N VAL A 224 -8.26 -5.77 -54.39
CA VAL A 224 -8.74 -7.15 -54.63
C VAL A 224 -9.52 -7.21 -55.94
N TYR A 225 -8.88 -7.86 -56.92
CA TYR A 225 -9.32 -8.27 -58.27
C TYR A 225 -8.92 -7.38 -59.46
N GLU A 226 -7.77 -7.71 -60.07
CA GLU A 226 -7.73 -8.40 -61.38
C GLU A 226 -6.57 -9.41 -61.46
#